data_AF-A0AAU7VIL4-F1
#
_entry.id   AF-A0AAU7VIL4-F1
#
_cell.length_a   1.000
_cell.length_b   1.000
_cell.length_c   1.000
_cell.angle_alpha   90.00
_cell.angle_beta   90.00
_cell.angle_gamma   90.00
#
_symmetry.space_group_name_H-M   'P 1'
#
loop_
_entity.id
_entity.type
_entity.pdbx_description
1 polymer ?
#
loop_
_entity_poly.entity_id
_entity_poly.type
_entity_poly.pdbx_seq_one_letter_code
_entity_poly.pdbx_strand_id
1 'polypeptide(L)'
;MNEKFWDECVDFHGHICPGLTIGYKAALLARKLFGGKSAEDEEIVCITENDACGVDGIQVVLGCTFGKGNLIYKDLGKVAYSFYNRDSDKSFRLLFRRDLNAPQAREEKQKFLLHSNEEDLFDITEVKEPLPQKAKLFSTVICENCGEGAAEHRIRLVEGSKTCLHCYDEYSRIN
;
A
#
# COMPACT_ATOMS: atom_id res chain seq x y z
N MET A 1 -21.81 2.87 7.78
CA MET A 1 -20.44 3.39 7.91
C MET A 1 -19.94 3.02 9.29
N ASN A 2 -18.71 2.51 9.43
CA ASN A 2 -18.11 2.35 10.76
C ASN A 2 -17.43 3.68 11.10
N GLU A 3 -18.15 4.53 11.84
CA GLU A 3 -17.76 5.92 12.13
C GLU A 3 -16.37 6.00 12.78
N LYS A 4 -16.07 5.09 13.70
CA LYS A 4 -14.76 5.04 14.38
C LYS A 4 -13.60 4.91 13.40
N PHE A 5 -13.67 3.98 12.44
CA PHE A 5 -12.58 3.80 11.48
C PHE A 5 -12.45 5.01 10.54
N TRP A 6 -13.55 5.68 10.21
CA TRP A 6 -13.50 6.84 9.33
C TRP A 6 -12.76 7.99 10.02
N ASP A 7 -13.11 8.29 11.27
CA ASP A 7 -12.46 9.36 12.03
C ASP A 7 -10.97 9.08 12.23
N GLU A 8 -10.60 7.83 12.55
CA GLU A 8 -9.19 7.41 12.63
C GLU A 8 -8.44 7.60 11.31
N CYS A 9 -9.08 7.33 10.16
CA CYS A 9 -8.49 7.58 8.84
C CYS A 9 -8.26 9.07 8.60
N VAL A 10 -9.23 9.92 8.97
CA VAL A 10 -9.16 11.37 8.79
C VAL A 10 -8.08 11.97 9.68
N ASP A 11 -7.99 11.54 10.94
CA ASP A 11 -6.97 12.00 11.88
C ASP A 11 -5.57 11.59 11.43
N PHE A 12 -5.39 10.35 10.97
CA PHE A 12 -4.11 9.88 10.45
C PHE A 12 -3.67 10.63 9.18
N HIS A 13 -4.61 10.88 8.26
CA HIS A 13 -4.34 11.55 6.99
C HIS A 13 -4.24 13.09 7.12
N GLY A 14 -4.90 13.67 8.13
CA GLY A 14 -4.93 15.09 8.42
C GLY A 14 -5.99 15.91 7.66
N HIS A 15 -6.71 15.31 6.71
CA HIS A 15 -7.84 15.98 6.03
C HIS A 15 -8.78 15.00 5.34
N ILE A 16 -9.94 15.50 4.92
CA ILE A 16 -10.92 14.74 4.14
C ILE A 16 -10.69 14.96 2.64
N CYS A 17 -10.55 13.87 1.87
CA CYS A 17 -10.46 13.93 0.42
C CYS A 17 -11.06 12.69 -0.27
N PRO A 18 -11.46 12.80 -1.56
CA PRO A 18 -11.96 11.65 -2.32
C PRO A 18 -10.99 10.46 -2.36
N GLY A 19 -9.68 10.73 -2.39
CA GLY A 19 -8.66 9.68 -2.39
C GLY A 19 -8.68 8.84 -1.11
N LEU A 20 -8.72 9.51 0.05
CA LEU A 20 -8.83 8.84 1.36
C LEU A 20 -10.09 7.99 1.42
N THR A 21 -11.23 8.51 0.95
CA THR A 21 -12.51 7.79 0.92
C THR A 21 -12.45 6.52 0.07
N ILE A 22 -11.82 6.58 -1.10
CA ILE A 22 -11.62 5.41 -1.95
C ILE A 22 -10.79 4.36 -1.21
N GLY A 23 -9.69 4.77 -0.58
CA GLY A 23 -8.86 3.89 0.25
C GLY A 23 -9.60 3.24 1.40
N TYR A 24 -10.33 4.03 2.18
CA TYR A 24 -11.18 3.58 3.27
C TYR A 24 -12.21 2.54 2.80
N LYS A 25 -12.91 2.82 1.70
CA LYS A 25 -13.88 1.90 1.10
C LYS A 25 -13.24 0.60 0.61
N ALA A 26 -12.06 0.68 -0.02
CA ALA A 26 -11.30 -0.50 -0.42
C ALA A 26 -10.91 -1.36 0.80
N ALA A 27 -10.46 -0.72 1.87
CA ALA A 27 -10.03 -1.40 3.09
C ALA A 27 -11.21 -2.06 3.83
N LEU A 28 -12.38 -1.40 3.89
CA LEU A 28 -13.61 -2.00 4.41
C LEU A 28 -14.05 -3.23 3.61
N LEU A 29 -14.02 -3.14 2.28
CA LEU A 29 -14.38 -4.28 1.41
C LEU A 29 -13.42 -5.45 1.64
N ALA A 30 -12.12 -5.19 1.67
CA ALA A 30 -11.13 -6.22 1.92
C ALA A 30 -11.31 -6.85 3.31
N ARG A 31 -11.56 -6.04 4.35
CA ARG A 31 -11.87 -6.52 5.71
C ARG A 31 -13.10 -7.43 5.70
N LYS A 32 -14.17 -7.06 4.98
CA LYS A 32 -15.39 -7.87 4.82
C LYS A 32 -15.06 -9.21 4.14
N LEU A 33 -14.31 -9.20 3.04
CA LEU A 33 -13.93 -10.42 2.29
C LEU A 33 -13.02 -11.37 3.10
N PHE A 34 -12.25 -10.82 4.05
CA PHE A 34 -11.46 -11.60 5.01
C PHE A 34 -12.21 -11.98 6.30
N GLY A 35 -13.53 -11.80 6.35
CA GLY A 35 -14.35 -12.21 7.50
C GLY A 35 -14.21 -11.28 8.72
N GLY A 36 -13.94 -9.99 8.49
CA GLY A 36 -13.87 -8.98 9.54
C GLY A 36 -12.51 -8.83 10.22
N LYS A 37 -11.47 -9.49 9.71
CA LYS A 37 -10.10 -9.45 10.27
C LYS A 37 -9.30 -8.23 9.81
N SER A 38 -8.38 -7.80 10.67
CA SER A 38 -7.27 -6.87 10.37
C SER A 38 -5.95 -7.52 10.78
N ALA A 39 -4.82 -7.02 10.28
CA ALA A 39 -3.50 -7.50 10.64
C ALA A 39 -2.98 -6.81 11.92
N GLU A 40 -2.55 -7.61 12.88
CA GLU A 40 -1.78 -7.13 14.03
C GLU A 40 -0.31 -6.96 13.61
N ASP A 41 0.24 -7.94 12.89
CA ASP A 41 1.57 -7.93 12.31
C ASP A 41 1.50 -8.03 10.78
N GLU A 42 1.88 -9.17 10.20
CA GLU A 42 1.94 -9.44 8.76
C GLU A 42 0.85 -10.43 8.25
N GLU A 43 -0.21 -10.71 9.02
CA GLU A 43 -1.25 -11.71 8.64
C GLU A 43 -1.98 -11.32 7.36
N ILE A 44 -2.19 -10.02 7.16
CA ILE A 44 -2.73 -9.43 5.94
C ILE A 44 -1.63 -8.61 5.28
N VAL A 45 -1.44 -8.81 3.99
CA VAL A 45 -0.49 -8.07 3.16
C VAL A 45 -1.25 -7.29 2.10
N CYS A 46 -0.87 -6.05 1.88
CA CYS A 46 -1.34 -5.24 0.76
C CYS A 46 -0.19 -4.89 -0.19
N ILE A 47 -0.37 -5.12 -1.49
CA ILE A 47 0.42 -4.49 -2.53
C ILE A 47 -0.41 -3.35 -3.13
N THR A 48 0.03 -2.11 -2.98
CA THR A 48 -0.60 -0.94 -3.60
C THR A 48 0.05 -0.59 -4.92
N GLU A 49 -0.75 -0.26 -5.94
CA GLU A 49 -0.31 0.13 -7.27
C GLU A 49 -0.13 1.66 -7.46
N ASN A 50 -0.27 2.43 -6.37
CA ASN A 50 -0.14 3.89 -6.30
C ASN A 50 0.31 4.31 -4.88
N ASP A 51 0.75 5.56 -4.76
CA ASP A 51 1.19 6.24 -3.53
C ASP A 51 0.23 7.38 -3.10
N ALA A 52 -1.04 7.30 -3.51
CA ALA A 52 -2.03 8.34 -3.23
C ALA A 52 -2.67 8.19 -1.83
N CYS A 53 -3.44 9.21 -1.41
CA CYS A 53 -4.12 9.30 -0.11
C CYS A 53 -4.91 8.04 0.32
N GLY A 54 -5.37 7.23 -0.64
CA GLY A 54 -6.13 6.02 -0.34
C GLY A 54 -5.32 4.95 0.39
N VAL A 55 -3.99 4.96 0.24
CA VAL A 55 -3.10 4.03 0.95
C VAL A 55 -3.24 4.20 2.47
N ASP A 56 -3.46 5.41 2.96
CA ASP A 56 -3.61 5.68 4.40
C ASP A 56 -4.85 5.02 5.01
N GLY A 57 -5.98 4.99 4.27
CA GLY A 57 -7.16 4.25 4.70
C GLY A 57 -6.91 2.74 4.84
N ILE A 58 -6.04 2.18 3.98
CA ILE A 58 -5.62 0.77 4.07
C ILE A 58 -4.74 0.53 5.29
N GLN A 59 -3.80 1.44 5.57
CA GLN A 59 -2.93 1.37 6.74
C GLN A 59 -3.76 1.33 8.03
N VAL A 60 -4.73 2.24 8.16
CA VAL A 60 -5.56 2.38 9.38
C VAL A 60 -6.53 1.21 9.55
N VAL A 61 -7.32 0.88 8.53
CA VAL A 61 -8.43 -0.08 8.68
C VAL A 61 -7.96 -1.54 8.73
N LEU A 62 -6.92 -1.87 7.96
CA LEU A 62 -6.44 -3.25 7.83
C LEU A 62 -5.14 -3.49 8.59
N GLY A 63 -4.45 -2.45 9.06
CA GLY A 63 -3.13 -2.60 9.67
C GLY A 63 -2.05 -3.00 8.66
N CYS A 64 -2.25 -2.76 7.35
CA CYS A 64 -1.20 -2.98 6.35
C CYS A 64 -0.32 -1.74 6.26
N THR A 65 0.84 -1.72 6.93
CA THR A 65 1.69 -0.54 7.09
C THR A 65 3.09 -0.76 6.54
N PHE A 66 3.76 0.31 6.12
CA PHE A 66 5.16 0.22 5.66
C PHE A 66 6.10 -0.28 6.76
N GLY A 67 5.92 0.19 8.00
CA GLY A 67 6.81 -0.14 9.12
C GLY A 67 6.79 -1.63 9.49
N LYS A 68 5.64 -2.29 9.35
CA LYS A 68 5.51 -3.75 9.57
C LYS A 68 5.94 -4.58 8.36
N GLY A 69 6.23 -3.94 7.22
CA GLY A 69 6.62 -4.64 5.99
C GLY A 69 5.48 -5.36 5.27
N ASN A 70 4.24 -5.21 5.72
CA ASN A 70 3.05 -5.80 5.09
C ASN A 70 2.29 -4.84 4.16
N LEU A 71 2.85 -3.66 3.88
CA LEU A 71 2.46 -2.78 2.79
C LEU A 71 3.61 -2.65 1.79
N ILE A 72 3.36 -3.06 0.54
CA ILE A 72 4.36 -3.04 -0.53
C ILE A 72 3.87 -2.09 -1.62
N TYR A 73 4.71 -1.14 -1.99
CA TYR A 73 4.42 -0.19 -3.06
C TYR A 73 4.98 -0.71 -4.38
N LYS A 74 4.10 -0.82 -5.39
CA LYS A 74 4.44 -1.12 -6.77
C LYS A 74 3.97 0.02 -7.66
N ASP A 75 4.87 0.91 -8.04
CA ASP A 75 4.51 2.12 -8.77
C ASP A 75 4.02 1.83 -10.20
N LEU A 76 2.69 1.70 -10.38
CA LEU A 76 2.05 1.49 -11.68
C LEU A 76 1.04 2.60 -12.01
N GLY A 77 0.88 3.59 -11.13
CA GLY A 77 -0.08 4.69 -11.27
C GLY A 77 -1.55 4.27 -11.27
N LYS A 78 -1.88 3.06 -10.77
CA LYS A 78 -3.25 2.53 -10.78
C LYS A 78 -3.85 2.60 -9.38
N VAL A 79 -5.09 3.06 -9.29
CA VAL A 79 -5.86 3.02 -8.03
C VAL A 79 -6.35 1.59 -7.80
N ALA A 80 -5.42 0.72 -7.44
CA ALA A 80 -5.63 -0.69 -7.23
C ALA A 80 -4.80 -1.22 -6.07
N TYR A 81 -5.35 -2.23 -5.40
CA TYR A 81 -4.79 -2.81 -4.18
C TYR A 81 -4.96 -4.33 -4.23
N SER A 82 -3.86 -5.07 -4.15
CA SER A 82 -3.89 -6.53 -4.06
C SER A 82 -3.73 -6.94 -2.60
N PHE A 83 -4.67 -7.72 -2.09
CA PHE A 83 -4.69 -8.16 -0.72
C PHE A 83 -4.47 -9.66 -0.61
N TYR A 84 -3.77 -10.06 0.44
CA TYR A 84 -3.47 -11.45 0.74
C TYR A 84 -3.69 -11.69 2.23
N ASN A 85 -4.26 -12.84 2.58
CA ASN A 85 -4.37 -13.30 3.95
C ASN A 85 -3.56 -14.59 4.11
N ARG A 86 -2.50 -14.53 4.93
CA ARG A 86 -1.57 -15.64 5.14
C ARG A 86 -2.20 -16.83 5.87
N ASP A 87 -3.22 -16.59 6.69
CA ASP A 87 -3.88 -17.65 7.49
C ASP A 87 -4.88 -18.46 6.68
N SER A 88 -5.56 -17.82 5.72
CA SER A 88 -6.67 -18.43 4.97
C SER A 88 -6.36 -18.73 3.51
N ASP A 89 -5.15 -18.41 3.04
CA ASP A 89 -4.73 -18.48 1.63
C ASP A 89 -5.66 -17.73 0.66
N LYS A 90 -6.41 -16.75 1.17
CA LYS A 90 -7.31 -15.93 0.36
C LYS A 90 -6.55 -14.74 -0.18
N SER A 91 -6.73 -14.47 -1.47
CA SER A 91 -6.21 -13.28 -2.10
C SER A 91 -7.18 -12.75 -3.15
N PHE A 92 -7.16 -11.43 -3.34
CA PHE A 92 -7.93 -10.75 -4.37
C PHE A 92 -7.34 -9.37 -4.63
N ARG A 93 -7.63 -8.82 -5.80
CA ARG A 93 -7.22 -7.48 -6.21
C ARG A 93 -8.46 -6.61 -6.38
N LEU A 94 -8.45 -5.45 -5.75
CA LEU A 94 -9.47 -4.42 -5.93
C LEU A 94 -8.96 -3.36 -6.90
N LEU A 95 -9.69 -3.10 -7.98
CA LEU A 95 -9.44 -2.00 -8.89
C LEU A 95 -10.57 -0.99 -8.75
N PHE A 96 -10.26 0.28 -8.48
CA PHE A 96 -11.28 1.31 -8.37
C PHE A 96 -11.97 1.54 -9.73
N ARG A 97 -13.29 1.41 -9.74
CA ARG A 97 -14.13 1.70 -10.91
C ARG A 97 -14.35 3.20 -11.01
N ARG A 98 -13.98 3.77 -12.15
CA ARG A 98 -14.32 5.15 -12.46
C ARG A 98 -15.77 5.20 -12.96
N ASP A 99 -16.68 5.67 -12.11
CA ASP A 99 -18.02 6.04 -12.56
C ASP A 99 -17.94 7.35 -13.37
N LEU A 100 -18.32 7.28 -14.65
CA LEU A 100 -18.33 8.42 -15.56
C LEU A 100 -19.47 9.40 -15.27
N ASN A 101 -20.50 8.95 -14.55
CA ASN A 101 -21.65 9.76 -14.13
C ASN A 101 -21.47 10.37 -12.73
N ALA A 102 -20.39 10.02 -12.02
CA ALA A 102 -20.14 10.56 -10.70
C ALA A 102 -19.93 12.09 -10.75
N PRO A 103 -20.33 12.82 -9.70
CA PRO A 103 -20.11 14.25 -9.61
C PRO A 103 -18.63 14.62 -9.81
N GLN A 104 -18.39 15.72 -10.53
CA GLN A 104 -17.03 16.21 -10.78
C GLN A 104 -16.54 17.13 -9.67
N ALA A 105 -17.46 17.87 -9.03
CA ALA A 105 -17.13 18.74 -7.91
C ALA A 105 -16.60 17.92 -6.73
N ARG A 106 -15.48 18.37 -6.15
CA ARG A 106 -14.72 17.61 -5.14
C ARG A 106 -15.58 17.19 -3.95
N GLU A 107 -16.39 18.10 -3.42
CA GLU A 107 -17.24 17.85 -2.25
C GLU A 107 -18.40 16.89 -2.55
N GLU A 108 -19.03 17.05 -3.71
CA GLU A 108 -20.12 16.17 -4.15
C GLU A 108 -19.60 14.76 -4.41
N LYS A 109 -18.43 14.64 -5.05
CA LYS A 109 -17.76 13.37 -5.26
C LYS A 109 -17.41 12.69 -3.94
N GLN A 110 -16.91 13.45 -2.97
CA GLN A 110 -16.61 12.96 -1.63
C GLN A 110 -17.86 12.38 -0.97
N LYS A 111 -18.98 13.12 -1.00
CA LYS A 111 -20.26 12.66 -0.44
C LYS A 111 -20.77 11.42 -1.18
N PHE A 112 -20.72 11.42 -2.50
CA PHE A 112 -21.11 10.27 -3.32
C PHE A 112 -20.36 9.01 -2.91
N LEU A 113 -19.03 9.05 -2.91
CA LEU A 113 -18.18 7.91 -2.57
C LEU A 113 -18.44 7.39 -1.15
N LEU A 114 -18.67 8.29 -0.19
CA LEU A 114 -18.92 7.90 1.20
C LEU A 114 -20.23 7.11 1.36
N HIS A 115 -21.26 7.48 0.59
CA HIS A 115 -22.59 6.86 0.63
C HIS A 115 -22.76 5.67 -0.33
N SER A 116 -21.86 5.48 -1.29
CA SER A 116 -21.84 4.28 -2.14
C SER A 116 -21.50 3.02 -1.33
N ASN A 117 -22.07 1.88 -1.74
CA ASN A 117 -21.62 0.58 -1.22
C ASN A 117 -20.22 0.29 -1.74
N GLU A 118 -19.44 -0.43 -0.96
CA GLU A 118 -18.06 -0.73 -1.31
C GLU A 118 -17.98 -1.60 -2.57
N GLU A 119 -18.84 -2.60 -2.71
CA GLU A 119 -18.87 -3.50 -3.87
C GLU A 119 -19.13 -2.77 -5.20
N ASP A 120 -19.87 -1.66 -5.15
CA ASP A 120 -20.22 -0.85 -6.32
C ASP A 120 -19.04 0.01 -6.82
N LEU A 121 -18.02 0.20 -5.98
CA LEU A 121 -16.87 1.07 -6.26
C LEU A 121 -15.66 0.32 -6.83
N PHE A 122 -15.62 -1.00 -6.72
CA PHE A 122 -14.44 -1.78 -7.11
C PHE A 122 -14.79 -2.95 -8.02
N ASP A 123 -13.86 -3.27 -8.92
CA ASP A 123 -13.80 -4.58 -9.56
C ASP A 123 -12.95 -5.50 -8.68
N ILE A 124 -13.46 -6.70 -8.40
CA ILE A 124 -12.73 -7.75 -7.69
C ILE A 124 -12.15 -8.69 -8.73
N THR A 125 -10.82 -8.73 -8.85
CA THR A 125 -10.10 -9.58 -9.79
C THR A 125 -9.11 -10.47 -9.05
N GLU A 126 -8.51 -11.42 -9.77
CA GLU A 126 -7.36 -12.16 -9.25
C GLU A 126 -6.16 -11.25 -9.03
N VAL A 127 -5.33 -11.61 -8.04
CA VAL A 127 -4.04 -10.98 -7.80
C VAL A 127 -3.08 -11.30 -8.95
N LYS A 128 -2.19 -10.35 -9.27
CA LYS A 128 -1.21 -10.53 -10.35
C LYS A 128 0.12 -11.08 -9.86
N GLU A 129 0.43 -10.84 -8.59
CA GLU A 129 1.68 -11.24 -7.96
C GLU A 129 1.41 -12.36 -6.96
N PRO A 130 2.36 -13.28 -6.74
CA PRO A 130 2.27 -14.23 -5.64
C PRO A 130 2.29 -13.50 -4.29
N LEU A 131 1.85 -14.21 -3.23
CA LEU A 131 1.95 -13.72 -1.86
C LEU A 131 3.40 -13.31 -1.54
N PRO A 132 3.65 -12.06 -1.11
CA PRO A 132 4.99 -11.61 -0.75
C PRO A 132 5.57 -12.36 0.45
N GLN A 133 6.89 -12.55 0.46
CA GLN A 133 7.61 -13.09 1.62
C GLN A 133 7.46 -12.15 2.83
N LYS A 134 7.64 -12.70 4.03
CA LYS A 134 7.71 -11.88 5.25
C LYS A 134 8.90 -10.94 5.23
N ALA A 135 8.79 -9.82 5.95
CA ALA A 135 9.90 -8.90 6.14
C ALA A 135 11.08 -9.64 6.82
N LYS A 136 12.31 -9.29 6.42
CA LYS A 136 13.53 -9.89 6.95
C LYS A 136 14.39 -8.82 7.61
N LEU A 137 14.99 -9.18 8.73
CA LEU A 137 16.08 -8.41 9.31
C LEU A 137 17.35 -8.67 8.51
N PHE A 138 18.04 -7.60 8.12
CA PHE A 138 19.30 -7.66 7.41
C PHE A 138 20.42 -7.12 8.28
N SER A 139 21.62 -7.64 8.09
CA SER A 139 22.82 -7.08 8.71
C SER A 139 23.00 -5.63 8.29
N THR A 140 23.50 -4.78 9.18
CA THR A 140 23.93 -3.42 8.83
C THR A 140 25.36 -3.47 8.32
N VAL A 141 25.60 -2.85 7.17
CA VAL A 141 26.91 -2.74 6.54
C VAL A 141 27.25 -1.26 6.40
N ILE A 142 28.46 -0.89 6.80
CA ILE A 142 28.95 0.49 6.69
C ILE A 142 29.42 0.75 5.25
N CYS A 143 28.92 1.82 4.64
CA CYS A 143 29.40 2.28 3.35
C CYS A 143 30.81 2.87 3.48
N GLU A 144 31.73 2.42 2.65
CA GLU A 144 33.14 2.85 2.69
C GLU A 144 33.36 4.24 2.05
N ASN A 145 32.35 4.81 1.37
CA ASN A 145 32.42 6.16 0.79
C ASN A 145 31.90 7.25 1.76
N CYS A 146 30.71 7.08 2.35
CA CYS A 146 30.10 8.08 3.24
C CYS A 146 30.16 7.74 4.74
N GLY A 147 30.49 6.51 5.13
CA GLY A 147 30.52 6.06 6.53
C GLY A 147 29.15 5.74 7.15
N GLU A 148 28.05 5.88 6.41
CA GLU A 148 26.70 5.57 6.89
C GLU A 148 26.40 4.06 6.82
N GLY A 149 25.58 3.57 7.76
CA GLY A 149 25.11 2.19 7.76
C GLY A 149 23.90 1.98 6.84
N ALA A 150 23.90 0.91 6.05
CA ALA A 150 22.78 0.50 5.23
C ALA A 150 22.52 -1.01 5.36
N ALA A 151 21.29 -1.44 5.06
CA ALA A 151 20.94 -2.86 5.05
C ALA A 151 21.76 -3.62 4.00
N GLU A 152 22.24 -4.82 4.35
CA GLU A 152 23.12 -5.66 3.53
C GLU A 152 22.63 -5.82 2.08
N HIS A 153 21.34 -6.12 1.86
CA HIS A 153 20.77 -6.30 0.52
C HIS A 153 20.70 -5.01 -0.33
N ARG A 154 20.98 -3.84 0.28
CA ARG A 154 21.04 -2.52 -0.37
C ARG A 154 22.47 -2.05 -0.64
N ILE A 155 23.48 -2.85 -0.32
CA ILE A 155 24.87 -2.53 -0.66
C ILE A 155 25.20 -3.02 -2.07
N ARG A 156 26.12 -2.30 -2.74
CA ARG A 156 26.80 -2.70 -3.98
C ARG A 156 28.28 -2.89 -3.71
N LEU A 157 28.89 -3.83 -4.43
CA LEU A 157 30.34 -3.98 -4.47
C LEU A 157 30.85 -3.24 -5.70
N VAL A 158 31.66 -2.21 -5.49
CA VAL A 158 32.29 -1.40 -6.54
C VAL A 158 33.80 -1.55 -6.37
N GLU A 159 34.45 -2.26 -7.29
CA GLU A 159 35.91 -2.51 -7.23
C GLU A 159 36.37 -3.11 -5.88
N GLY A 160 35.52 -3.91 -5.24
CA GLY A 160 35.77 -4.51 -3.91
C GLY A 160 35.31 -3.67 -2.72
N SER A 161 34.94 -2.41 -2.93
CA SER A 161 34.43 -1.49 -1.91
C SER A 161 32.90 -1.61 -1.72
N LYS A 162 32.45 -1.60 -0.47
CA LYS A 162 31.03 -1.65 -0.09
C LYS A 162 30.41 -0.26 -0.16
N THR A 163 29.52 -0.08 -1.12
CA THR A 163 28.93 1.23 -1.43
C THR A 163 27.41 1.19 -1.25
N CYS A 164 26.83 2.16 -0.53
CA CYS A 164 25.37 2.28 -0.40
C CYS A 164 24.74 2.80 -1.71
N LEU A 165 23.42 2.64 -1.88
CA LEU A 165 22.73 3.07 -3.10
C LEU A 165 22.83 4.59 -3.37
N HIS A 166 23.01 5.43 -2.34
CA HIS A 166 23.20 6.88 -2.54
C HIS A 166 24.58 7.18 -3.16
N CYS A 167 25.62 6.51 -2.68
CA CYS A 167 26.99 6.72 -3.16
C CYS A 167 27.29 5.93 -4.44
N TYR A 168 26.42 4.99 -4.81
CA TYR A 168 26.61 4.14 -5.97
C TYR A 168 26.34 4.94 -7.24
N ASP A 169 27.38 5.11 -8.05
CA ASP A 169 27.27 5.62 -9.41
C ASP A 169 27.04 4.45 -10.36
N GLU A 170 25.86 4.42 -10.99
CA GLU A 170 25.50 3.33 -11.89
C GLU A 170 26.32 3.41 -13.17
N TYR A 171 27.14 2.37 -13.41
CA TYR A 171 27.90 2.29 -14.64
C TYR A 171 27.00 1.98 -15.84
N SER A 172 26.65 2.99 -16.63
CA SER A 172 26.00 2.82 -17.93
C SER A 172 26.88 3.29 -19.09
N ARG A 173 26.87 2.54 -20.19
CA ARG A 173 27.45 2.94 -21.49
C ARG A 173 26.39 3.32 -22.52
N ILE A 174 25.11 3.24 -22.15
CA ILE A 174 23.97 3.47 -23.02
C ILE A 174 22.99 4.32 -22.19
N ASN A 175 22.84 5.58 -22.56
CA ASN A 175 21.83 6.45 -21.99
C ASN A 175 20.46 6.14 -22.60
#